data_AF-A0A9W9Y9B5-F1
#
_entry.id   AF-A0A9W9Y9B5-F1
#
_cell.length_a   1.000
_cell.length_b   1.000
_cell.length_c   1.000
_cell.angle_alpha   90.00
_cell.angle_beta   90.00
_cell.angle_gamma   90.00
#
_symmetry.space_group_name_H-M   'P 1'
#
loop_
_entity.id
_entity.type
_entity.pdbx_description
1 polymer ?
#
loop_
_entity_poly.entity_id
_entity_poly.type
_entity_poly.pdbx_seq_one_letter_code
_entity_poly.pdbx_strand_id
1 'polypeptide(L)'
;MPSKADEEARHIYDKKVGSFIENTPSTIRYADVPWPCDGTAEDMVAVMLSGEEEQNVIRKRIKELALFWHPDKFFLRFGDNLSSQDRELITDAVLDISKQISAFWKGNDSEMQCT
;
A
#
# COMPACT_ATOMS: atom_id res chain seq x y z
N MET A 1 -8.45 17.27 -8.62
CA MET A 1 -8.25 16.45 -9.84
C MET A 1 -6.91 15.76 -9.66
N PRO A 2 -6.88 14.44 -9.41
CA PRO A 2 -5.63 13.69 -9.41
C PRO A 2 -4.93 13.89 -10.75
N SER A 3 -3.60 14.05 -10.75
CA SER A 3 -2.87 14.22 -12.01
C SER A 3 -2.99 12.92 -12.82
N LYS A 4 -3.04 13.00 -14.15
CA LYS A 4 -2.97 11.81 -15.01
C LYS A 4 -1.76 10.92 -14.68
N ALA A 5 -0.68 11.53 -14.20
CA ALA A 5 0.53 10.84 -13.76
C ALA A 5 0.28 9.97 -12.51
N ASP A 6 -0.55 10.43 -11.57
CA ASP A 6 -0.81 9.70 -10.32
C ASP A 6 -1.71 8.49 -10.57
N GLU A 7 -2.67 8.61 -11.48
CA GLU A 7 -3.54 7.52 -11.90
C GLU A 7 -2.76 6.43 -12.65
N GLU A 8 -1.84 6.83 -13.53
CA GLU A 8 -0.95 5.90 -14.21
C GLU A 8 -0.01 5.18 -13.22
N ALA A 9 0.54 5.91 -12.24
CA ALA A 9 1.36 5.34 -11.18
C ALA A 9 0.59 4.29 -10.37
N ARG A 10 -0.69 4.54 -10.05
CA ARG A 10 -1.56 3.56 -9.39
C ARG A 10 -1.75 2.30 -10.21
N HIS A 11 -2.00 2.42 -11.52
CA HIS A 11 -2.17 1.25 -12.38
C HIS A 11 -0.88 0.42 -12.51
N ILE A 12 0.27 1.09 -12.57
CA ILE A 12 1.59 0.43 -12.55
C ILE A 12 1.77 -0.31 -11.22
N TYR A 13 1.44 0.33 -10.09
CA TYR A 13 1.47 -0.29 -8.77
C TYR A 13 0.61 -1.55 -8.70
N ASP A 14 -0.64 -1.50 -9.16
CA ASP A 14 -1.56 -2.64 -9.14
C ASP A 14 -1.00 -3.85 -9.91
N LYS A 15 -0.39 -3.60 -11.07
CA LYS A 15 0.30 -4.63 -11.85
C LYS A 15 1.51 -5.21 -11.12
N LYS A 16 2.32 -4.36 -10.47
CA LYS A 16 3.47 -4.80 -9.67
C LYS A 16 3.04 -5.70 -8.51
N VAL A 17 1.96 -5.33 -7.81
CA VAL A 17 1.40 -6.15 -6.71
C VAL A 17 0.97 -7.53 -7.22
N GLY A 18 0.23 -7.59 -8.33
CA GLY A 18 -0.16 -8.85 -8.96
C GLY A 18 1.04 -9.73 -9.29
N SER A 19 2.03 -9.15 -9.99
CA SER A 19 3.26 -9.86 -10.36
C SER A 19 4.06 -10.34 -9.16
N PHE A 20 4.15 -9.55 -8.09
CA PHE A 20 4.87 -9.88 -6.86
C PHE A 20 4.21 -11.05 -6.10
N ILE A 21 2.88 -11.07 -6.09
CA ILE A 21 2.09 -12.15 -5.50
C ILE A 21 2.22 -13.45 -6.28
N GLU A 22 2.18 -13.39 -7.61
CA GLU A 22 2.26 -14.57 -8.48
C GLU A 22 3.68 -15.15 -8.55
N ASN A 23 4.68 -14.27 -8.56
CA ASN A 23 6.09 -14.63 -8.76
C ASN A 23 6.92 -14.23 -7.54
N THR A 24 6.49 -14.59 -6.34
CA THR A 24 7.18 -14.24 -5.09
C THR A 24 8.62 -14.78 -5.10
N PRO A 25 9.65 -13.89 -5.02
CA PRO A 25 11.04 -14.32 -5.00
C PRO A 25 11.37 -15.17 -3.78
N SER A 26 12.33 -16.09 -3.92
CA SER A 26 12.85 -16.87 -2.78
C SER A 26 13.56 -15.99 -1.75
N THR A 27 14.08 -14.84 -2.18
CA THR A 27 14.67 -13.81 -1.33
C THR A 27 14.17 -12.44 -1.79
N ILE A 28 13.42 -11.77 -0.93
CA ILE A 28 12.79 -10.48 -1.16
C ILE A 28 13.72 -9.38 -0.62
N ARG A 29 14.20 -8.53 -1.51
CA ARG A 29 14.93 -7.31 -1.18
C ARG A 29 13.99 -6.12 -1.17
N TYR A 30 14.48 -4.98 -0.70
CA TYR A 30 13.69 -3.75 -0.70
C TYR A 30 13.16 -3.42 -2.10
N ALA A 31 13.98 -3.56 -3.15
CA ALA A 31 13.58 -3.28 -4.52
C ALA A 31 12.51 -4.25 -5.10
N ASP A 32 12.33 -5.43 -4.51
CA ASP A 32 11.37 -6.42 -5.00
C ASP A 32 9.95 -6.15 -4.47
N VAL A 33 9.84 -5.48 -3.33
CA VAL A 33 8.53 -5.12 -2.75
C VAL A 33 7.86 -4.09 -3.66
N PRO A 34 6.57 -4.26 -4.00
CA PRO A 34 5.88 -3.42 -4.97
C PRO A 34 5.52 -2.05 -4.38
N TRP A 35 6.50 -1.19 -4.13
CA TRP A 35 6.28 0.18 -3.69
C TRP A 35 5.56 1.00 -4.78
N PRO A 36 4.56 1.84 -4.44
CA PRO A 36 3.86 2.64 -5.44
C PRO A 36 4.72 3.71 -6.10
N CYS A 37 5.58 4.35 -5.32
CA CYS A 37 6.45 5.44 -5.75
C CYS A 37 7.68 5.53 -4.83
N ASP A 38 8.70 6.25 -5.29
CA ASP A 38 9.83 6.64 -4.47
C ASP A 38 9.43 7.87 -3.66
N GLY A 39 9.18 7.70 -2.36
CA GLY A 39 8.65 8.77 -1.51
C GLY A 39 8.37 8.33 -0.08
N THR A 40 7.65 9.16 0.66
CA THR A 40 7.20 8.83 2.01
C THR A 40 6.01 7.88 1.99
N ALA A 41 5.67 7.29 3.13
CA ALA A 41 4.46 6.47 3.25
C ALA A 41 3.17 7.25 2.92
N GLU A 42 3.16 8.58 3.14
CA GLU A 42 2.03 9.44 2.77
C GLU A 42 1.90 9.56 1.25
N ASP A 43 3.02 9.82 0.55
CA ASP A 43 3.06 9.87 -0.92
C ASP A 43 2.60 8.53 -1.53
N MET A 44 3.08 7.42 -0.97
CA MET A 44 2.70 6.08 -1.40
C MET A 44 1.19 5.85 -1.28
N VAL A 45 0.58 6.21 -0.14
CA VAL A 45 -0.87 6.05 0.05
C VAL A 45 -1.66 6.99 -0.87
N ALA A 46 -1.19 8.21 -1.09
CA ALA A 46 -1.80 9.14 -2.03
C ALA A 46 -1.83 8.58 -3.46
N VAL A 47 -0.73 7.97 -3.93
CA VAL A 47 -0.67 7.28 -5.22
C VAL A 47 -1.62 6.09 -5.25
N MET A 48 -1.66 5.25 -4.21
CA MET A 48 -2.55 4.07 -4.19
C MET A 48 -4.05 4.40 -4.27
N LEU A 49 -4.43 5.60 -3.82
CA LEU A 49 -5.81 6.12 -3.78
C LEU A 49 -6.15 7.11 -4.90
N SER A 50 -5.20 7.42 -5.78
CA SER A 50 -5.38 8.40 -6.87
C SER A 50 -6.45 7.95 -7.88
N GLY A 51 -7.11 8.89 -8.55
CA GLY A 51 -8.05 8.58 -9.64
C GLY A 51 -9.42 8.03 -9.20
N GLU A 52 -9.65 7.83 -7.90
CA GLU A 52 -10.94 7.42 -7.37
C GLU A 52 -11.69 8.64 -6.81
N GLU A 53 -12.87 8.94 -7.34
CA GLU A 53 -13.72 10.06 -6.87
C GLU A 53 -14.94 9.56 -6.07
N GLU A 54 -15.34 8.30 -6.30
CA GLU A 54 -16.49 7.69 -5.63
C GLU A 54 -16.09 7.16 -4.24
N GLN A 55 -16.70 7.71 -3.18
CA GLN A 55 -16.39 7.32 -1.81
C GLN A 55 -16.53 5.81 -1.55
N ASN A 56 -17.50 5.14 -2.18
CA ASN A 56 -17.68 3.69 -2.02
C ASN A 56 -16.52 2.90 -2.62
N VAL A 57 -15.96 3.38 -3.74
CA VAL A 57 -14.79 2.78 -4.39
C VAL A 57 -13.53 3.06 -3.56
N ILE A 58 -13.35 4.31 -3.09
CA ILE A 58 -12.27 4.68 -2.17
C ILE A 58 -12.29 3.80 -0.91
N ARG A 59 -13.45 3.61 -0.28
CA ARG A 59 -13.60 2.75 0.91
C ARG A 59 -13.22 1.30 0.62
N LYS A 60 -13.68 0.75 -0.49
CA LYS A 60 -13.34 -0.61 -0.91
C LYS A 60 -11.83 -0.74 -1.10
N ARG A 61 -11.23 0.24 -1.79
CA ARG A 61 -9.80 0.30 -2.05
C ARG A 61 -8.97 0.39 -0.77
N ILE A 62 -9.34 1.27 0.17
CA ILE A 62 -8.67 1.37 1.49
C ILE A 62 -8.69 0.02 2.20
N LYS A 63 -9.80 -0.73 2.16
CA LYS A 63 -9.87 -2.07 2.77
C LYS A 63 -8.91 -3.07 2.10
N GLU A 64 -8.82 -3.05 0.78
CA GLU A 64 -7.90 -3.90 0.03
C GLU A 64 -6.43 -3.58 0.38
N LEU A 65 -6.08 -2.29 0.40
CA LEU A 65 -4.75 -1.82 0.78
C LEU A 65 -4.43 -2.16 2.24
N ALA A 66 -5.37 -1.96 3.17
CA ALA A 66 -5.22 -2.30 4.57
C ALA A 66 -4.98 -3.80 4.78
N LEU A 67 -5.60 -4.66 3.97
CA LEU A 67 -5.39 -6.10 4.03
C LEU A 67 -4.02 -6.52 3.50
N PHE A 68 -3.56 -5.92 2.40
CA PHE A 68 -2.26 -6.22 1.80
C PHE A 68 -1.10 -5.70 2.64
N TRP A 69 -1.18 -4.45 3.10
CA TRP A 69 -0.16 -3.78 3.89
C TRP A 69 -0.30 -3.98 5.40
N HIS A 70 -1.21 -4.85 5.86
CA HIS A 70 -1.28 -5.18 7.28
C HIS A 70 0.05 -5.84 7.70
N PRO A 71 0.76 -5.32 8.72
CA PRO A 71 2.07 -5.83 9.13
C PRO A 71 2.04 -7.34 9.34
N ASP A 72 1.11 -7.83 10.17
CA ASP A 72 1.01 -9.27 10.44
C ASP A 72 0.76 -10.11 9.19
N LYS A 73 -0.11 -9.67 8.28
CA LYS A 73 -0.43 -10.44 7.06
C LYS A 73 0.73 -10.42 6.08
N PHE A 74 1.40 -9.28 5.96
CA PHE A 74 2.56 -9.12 5.10
C PHE A 74 3.71 -10.01 5.58
N PHE A 75 4.08 -9.96 6.87
CA PHE A 75 5.17 -10.78 7.39
C PHE A 75 4.81 -12.25 7.52
N LEU A 76 3.54 -12.60 7.77
CA LEU A 76 3.11 -14.00 7.70
C LEU A 76 3.33 -14.59 6.31
N ARG A 77 3.16 -13.80 5.26
CA ARG A 77 3.25 -14.27 3.87
C ARG A 77 4.66 -14.18 3.29
N PHE A 78 5.39 -13.11 3.60
CA PHE A 78 6.66 -12.77 2.95
C PHE A 78 7.84 -12.73 3.93
N GLY A 79 7.59 -12.79 5.24
CA GLY A 79 8.59 -12.57 6.29
C GLY A 79 9.77 -13.53 6.24
N ASP A 80 9.52 -14.79 5.93
CA ASP A 80 10.55 -15.84 5.82
C ASP A 80 11.46 -15.64 4.59
N ASN A 81 10.97 -14.94 3.57
CA ASN A 81 11.72 -14.66 2.35
C ASN A 81 12.46 -13.32 2.41
N LEU A 82 12.27 -12.48 3.43
CA LEU A 82 12.94 -11.17 3.50
C LEU A 82 14.46 -11.33 3.65
N SER A 83 15.21 -10.62 2.81
CA SER A 83 16.65 -10.45 2.93
C SER A 83 17.00 -9.85 4.30
N SER A 84 17.92 -10.46 5.04
CA SER A 84 18.36 -9.96 6.35
C SER A 84 18.90 -8.53 6.30
N GLN A 85 19.42 -8.09 5.16
CA GLN A 85 19.96 -6.73 4.97
C GLN A 85 18.85 -5.68 4.88
N ASP A 86 17.72 -6.03 4.26
CA ASP A 86 16.62 -5.08 4.00
C ASP A 86 15.43 -5.30 4.94
N ARG A 87 15.47 -6.34 5.78
CA ARG A 87 14.34 -6.75 6.63
C ARG A 87 13.83 -5.60 7.50
N GLU A 88 14.72 -4.89 8.19
CA GLU A 88 14.34 -3.78 9.07
C GLU A 88 13.73 -2.63 8.26
N LEU A 89 14.38 -2.24 7.16
CA LEU A 89 13.90 -1.19 6.27
C LEU A 89 12.52 -1.50 5.66
N ILE A 90 12.32 -2.73 5.19
CA ILE A 90 11.01 -3.20 4.69
C ILE A 90 9.99 -3.18 5.82
N THR A 91 10.41 -3.57 7.03
CA THR A 91 9.51 -3.64 8.19
C THR A 91 8.98 -2.26 8.56
N ASP A 92 9.88 -1.28 8.68
CA ASP A 92 9.53 0.09 9.00
C ASP A 92 8.63 0.71 7.94
N ALA A 93 8.94 0.50 6.65
CA ALA A 93 8.12 0.99 5.55
C ALA A 93 6.70 0.39 5.56
N VAL A 94 6.56 -0.92 5.77
CA VAL A 94 5.26 -1.60 5.87
C VAL A 94 4.45 -1.06 7.06
N LEU A 95 5.10 -0.88 8.21
CA LEU A 95 4.46 -0.31 9.40
C LEU A 95 3.96 1.11 9.15
N ASP A 96 4.76 1.95 8.51
CA ASP A 96 4.40 3.33 8.24
C ASP A 96 3.27 3.43 7.22
N ILE A 97 3.31 2.65 6.14
CA ILE A 97 2.18 2.55 5.18
C ILE A 97 0.90 2.11 5.90
N SER A 98 0.98 1.09 6.75
CA SER A 98 -0.17 0.59 7.52
C SER A 98 -0.77 1.67 8.43
N LYS A 99 0.07 2.46 9.11
CA LYS A 99 -0.37 3.60 9.93
C LYS A 99 -1.08 4.65 9.07
N GLN A 100 -0.52 4.99 7.92
CA GLN A 100 -1.11 5.98 7.01
C GLN A 100 -2.47 5.52 6.48
N ILE A 101 -2.59 4.27 6.02
CA ILE A 101 -3.87 3.71 5.57
C ILE A 101 -4.91 3.75 6.71
N SER A 102 -4.50 3.41 7.93
CA SER A 102 -5.38 3.44 9.10
C SER A 102 -5.83 4.87 9.47
N ALA A 103 -4.95 5.86 9.34
CA ALA A 103 -5.28 7.26 9.54
C ALA A 103 -6.28 7.76 8.50
N PHE A 104 -6.05 7.44 7.22
CA PHE A 104 -6.97 7.74 6.12
C PHE A 104 -8.37 7.13 6.36
N TRP A 105 -8.42 5.87 6.82
CA TRP A 105 -9.68 5.21 7.13
C TRP A 105 -10.45 5.92 8.25
N LYS A 106 -9.77 6.26 9.37
CA LYS A 106 -10.39 6.97 10.51
C LYS A 106 -10.91 8.36 10.14
N GLY A 107 -10.19 9.08 9.28
CA GLY A 107 -10.63 10.40 8.77
C GLY A 107 -11.90 10.30 7.93
N ASN A 108 -11.96 9.32 7.02
CA ASN A 108 -13.10 9.09 6.13
C ASN A 108 -14.33 8.46 6.81
N ASP A 109 -14.16 7.81 7.96
CA ASP A 109 -15.24 7.23 8.77
C ASP A 109 -15.91 8.31 9.66
N SER A 110 -15.15 9.33 10.06
CA SER A 110 -15.61 10.40 10.97
C SER A 110 -16.48 11.47 10.28
N GLU A 111 -16.33 11.70 8.97
CA GLU A 111 -17.15 12.66 8.20
C GLU A 111 -18.62 12.20 7.97
N MET A 112 -19.01 11.00 8.44
CA MET A 112 -20.37 10.46 8.28
C MET A 112 -21.13 10.24 9.59
N GLN A 113 -20.60 10.62 10.75
CA GLN A 113 -21.38 10.61 12.00
C GLN A 113 -22.13 11.94 12.25
N CYS A 114 -22.05 12.90 11.33
CA CYS A 114 -22.80 14.15 11.36
C CYS A 114 -23.71 14.29 10.12
N THR A 115 -24.70 13.41 9.97
CA THR A 115 -25.90 13.65 9.14
C THR A 115 -27.12 13.03 9.78
#